data_AF-A0A1I5LVN1-F1
#
_entry.id   AF-A0A1I5LVN1-F1
#
_cell.length_a   1.000
_cell.length_b   1.000
_cell.length_c   1.000
_cell.angle_alpha   90.00
_cell.angle_beta   90.00
_cell.angle_gamma   90.00
#
_symmetry.space_group_name_H-M   'P 1'
#
loop_
_entity.id
_entity.type
_entity.pdbx_description
1 polymer ?
#
loop_
_entity_poly.entity_id
_entity_poly.type
_entity_poly.pdbx_seq_one_letter_code
_entity_poly.pdbx_strand_id
1 'polypeptide(L)'
;MYLEKDFSLQNGEFTVRKDSYAIRKISAIKVEKTSWVGNVLQVAFWVFIFSFAVWLAWSQFDNPGTFYLAIVLSVMGLMLGVKYTNKYALKIEFQHGDGTGRQWLTVARCRTGKSLVVFDHQVTRLTKVI
;
A
#
# COMPACT_ATOMS: atom_id res chain seq x y z
N MET A 1 10.16 -4.70 -0.63
CA MET A 1 10.75 -3.84 -1.69
C MET A 1 10.50 -4.53 -3.02
N TYR A 2 10.19 -3.78 -4.08
CA TYR A 2 10.01 -4.34 -5.43
C TYR A 2 11.34 -4.31 -6.20
N LEU A 3 11.57 -5.35 -6.99
CA LEU A 3 12.71 -5.52 -7.88
C LEU A 3 12.21 -5.72 -9.32
N GLU A 4 13.05 -5.48 -10.34
CA GLU A 4 12.69 -5.70 -11.75
C GLU A 4 12.18 -7.13 -12.02
N LYS A 5 12.77 -8.13 -11.35
CA LYS A 5 12.34 -9.54 -11.45
C LYS A 5 10.94 -9.82 -10.91
N ASP A 6 10.39 -8.92 -10.11
CA ASP A 6 9.02 -9.05 -9.58
C ASP A 6 7.98 -8.72 -10.66
N PHE A 7 8.41 -8.21 -11.82
CA PHE A 7 7.58 -7.86 -12.96
C PHE A 7 7.94 -8.74 -14.16
N SER A 8 6.93 -9.29 -14.80
CA SER A 8 7.08 -10.04 -16.05
C SER A 8 6.07 -9.57 -17.07
N LEU A 9 6.48 -9.59 -18.33
CA LEU A 9 5.66 -9.19 -19.46
C LEU A 9 5.85 -10.29 -20.51
N GLN A 10 5.08 -11.36 -20.37
CA GLN A 10 5.21 -12.60 -21.16
C GLN A 10 3.83 -13.11 -21.53
N ASN A 11 3.73 -13.80 -22.68
CA ASN A 11 2.49 -14.45 -23.14
C ASN A 11 1.27 -13.51 -23.24
N GLY A 12 1.48 -12.22 -23.48
CA GLY A 12 0.39 -11.23 -23.53
C GLY A 12 -0.18 -10.84 -22.16
N GLU A 13 0.49 -11.22 -21.07
CA GLU A 13 0.14 -10.85 -19.71
C GLU A 13 1.22 -10.00 -19.05
N PHE A 14 0.79 -9.05 -18.23
CA PHE A 14 1.61 -8.27 -17.33
C PHE A 14 1.43 -8.85 -15.92
N THR A 15 2.48 -9.48 -15.41
CA THR A 15 2.47 -10.13 -14.09
C THR A 15 3.24 -9.29 -13.09
N VAL A 16 2.63 -9.07 -11.93
CA VAL A 16 3.23 -8.42 -10.77
C VAL A 16 3.26 -9.44 -9.63
N ARG A 17 4.42 -10.02 -9.35
CA ARG A 17 4.61 -11.11 -8.39
C ARG A 17 3.70 -12.32 -8.66
N LYS A 18 2.56 -12.40 -7.96
CA LYS A 18 1.59 -13.51 -8.06
C LYS A 18 0.33 -13.13 -8.85
N ASP A 19 0.14 -11.85 -9.13
CA ASP A 19 -1.05 -11.34 -9.81
C ASP A 19 -0.75 -11.13 -11.30
N SER A 20 -1.60 -11.65 -12.18
CA SER A 20 -1.42 -11.53 -13.64
C SER A 20 -2.59 -10.78 -14.29
N TYR A 21 -2.26 -9.91 -15.24
CA TYR A 21 -3.20 -9.02 -15.91
C TYR A 21 -3.03 -9.13 -17.42
N ALA A 22 -4.10 -9.47 -18.16
CA ALA A 22 -4.05 -9.53 -19.61
C ALA A 22 -3.79 -8.13 -20.21
N ILE A 23 -2.71 -7.98 -20.98
CA ILE A 23 -2.28 -6.67 -21.54
C ILE A 23 -3.35 -6.07 -22.44
N ARG A 24 -4.07 -6.91 -23.19
CA ARG A 24 -5.18 -6.48 -24.07
C ARG A 24 -6.30 -5.74 -23.35
N LYS A 25 -6.43 -5.92 -22.02
CA LYS A 25 -7.43 -5.25 -21.18
C LYS A 25 -6.87 -4.00 -20.49
N ILE A 26 -5.58 -3.74 -20.60
CA ILE A 26 -4.92 -2.59 -20.00
C ILE A 26 -4.93 -1.44 -21.01
N SER A 27 -5.59 -0.33 -20.66
CA SER A 27 -5.65 0.88 -21.51
C SER A 27 -4.57 1.90 -21.16
N ALA A 28 -4.17 1.97 -19.90
CA ALA A 28 -3.17 2.91 -19.42
C ALA A 28 -2.47 2.38 -18.16
N ILE A 29 -1.30 2.92 -17.86
CA ILE A 29 -0.55 2.61 -16.64
C ILE A 29 0.06 3.91 -16.11
N LYS A 30 0.05 4.07 -14.78
CA LYS A 30 0.65 5.24 -14.13
C LYS A 30 1.16 4.92 -12.74
N VAL A 31 2.10 5.73 -12.27
CA VAL A 31 2.46 5.78 -10.86
C VAL A 31 1.77 6.96 -10.20
N GLU A 32 1.16 6.72 -9.05
CA GLU A 32 0.46 7.72 -8.27
C GLU A 32 1.01 7.76 -6.85
N LYS A 33 1.12 8.96 -6.26
CA LYS A 33 1.39 9.11 -4.83
C LYS A 33 0.12 8.77 -4.06
N THR A 34 0.22 7.87 -3.10
CA THR A 34 -0.94 7.51 -2.27
C THR A 34 -1.34 8.67 -1.37
N SER A 35 -2.65 8.85 -1.21
CA SER A 35 -3.22 9.88 -0.33
C SER A 35 -2.74 9.69 1.10
N TRP A 36 -2.29 10.78 1.72
CA TRP A 36 -1.79 10.79 3.10
C TRP A 36 -2.88 10.34 4.09
N VAL A 37 -4.15 10.58 3.77
CA VAL A 37 -5.30 10.29 4.63
C VAL A 37 -5.43 8.79 4.90
N GLY A 38 -5.23 7.95 3.87
CA GLY A 38 -5.26 6.50 4.02
C GLY A 38 -4.14 5.96 4.91
N ASN A 39 -2.96 6.58 4.82
CA ASN A 39 -1.82 6.24 5.68
C ASN A 39 -2.03 6.66 7.13
N VAL A 40 -2.61 7.85 7.37
CA VAL A 40 -2.96 8.31 8.73
C VAL A 40 -3.99 7.39 9.37
N LEU A 41 -5.03 7.00 8.63
CA LEU A 41 -6.03 6.05 9.12
C LEU A 41 -5.40 4.71 9.49
N GLN A 42 -4.48 4.22 8.67
CA GLN A 42 -3.76 2.98 8.94
C GLN A 42 -2.88 3.08 10.20
N VAL A 43 -2.19 4.21 10.40
CA VAL A 43 -1.40 4.46 11.61
C VAL A 43 -2.30 4.52 12.84
N ALA A 44 -3.40 5.29 12.75
CA ALA A 44 -4.37 5.43 13.83
C ALA A 44 -4.98 4.08 14.22
N PHE A 45 -5.31 3.24 13.24
CA PHE A 45 -5.79 1.88 13.47
C PHE A 45 -4.81 1.04 14.28
N TRP A 46 -3.51 1.07 13.94
CA TRP A 46 -2.49 0.34 14.69
C TRP A 46 -2.27 0.88 16.10
N VAL A 47 -2.22 2.21 16.28
CA VAL A 47 -2.14 2.80 17.62
C VAL A 47 -3.34 2.37 18.47
N PHE A 48 -4.55 2.48 17.90
CA PHE A 48 -5.78 2.10 18.58
C PHE A 48 -5.76 0.63 19.02
N ILE A 49 -5.43 -0.31 18.13
CA ILE A 49 -5.36 -1.73 18.49
C ILE A 49 -4.40 -1.99 19.67
N PHE A 50 -3.26 -1.31 19.70
CA PHE A 50 -2.24 -1.57 20.70
C PHE A 50 -2.51 -0.89 22.05
N SER A 51 -3.08 0.32 22.05
CA SER A 51 -3.18 1.12 23.27
C SER A 51 -4.60 1.34 23.79
N PHE A 52 -5.64 1.04 23.00
CA PHE A 52 -7.03 1.41 23.35
C PHE A 52 -7.50 0.86 24.69
N ALA A 53 -7.28 -0.43 24.95
CA ALA A 53 -7.73 -1.05 26.20
C ALA A 53 -7.07 -0.43 27.44
N VAL A 54 -5.78 -0.08 27.35
CA VAL A 54 -5.04 0.51 28.47
C VAL A 54 -5.51 1.95 28.72
N TRP A 55 -5.78 2.73 27.66
CA TRP A 55 -6.36 4.06 27.80
C TRP A 55 -7.77 4.03 28.38
N LEU A 56 -8.61 3.05 28.01
CA LEU A 56 -9.94 2.88 28.60
C LEU A 56 -9.89 2.52 30.08
N ALA A 57 -8.94 1.66 30.46
CA ALA A 57 -8.79 1.18 31.84
C ALA A 57 -8.02 2.17 32.74
N TRP A 58 -7.56 3.31 32.23
CA TRP A 58 -6.77 4.30 32.96
C TRP A 58 -7.38 4.67 34.31
N SER A 59 -8.68 5.00 34.32
CA SER A 59 -9.42 5.40 35.53
C SER A 59 -9.49 4.32 36.61
N GLN A 60 -9.28 3.05 36.27
CA GLN A 60 -9.34 1.92 37.20
C GLN A 60 -7.97 1.58 37.79
N PHE A 61 -6.89 1.97 37.10
CA PHE A 61 -5.52 1.62 37.46
C PHE A 61 -4.63 2.85 37.37
N ASP A 62 -5.03 3.94 38.04
CA ASP A 62 -4.34 5.23 38.05
C ASP A 62 -3.02 5.14 38.85
N ASN A 63 -2.03 4.48 38.25
CA ASN A 63 -0.69 4.35 38.77
C ASN A 63 0.34 4.71 37.68
N PRO A 64 1.56 5.08 38.06
CA PRO A 64 2.58 5.46 37.08
C PRO A 64 2.91 4.34 36.09
N GLY A 65 2.81 3.07 36.50
CA GLY A 65 3.13 1.91 35.67
C GLY A 65 2.20 1.73 34.48
N THR A 66 0.90 1.90 34.66
CA THR A 66 -0.09 1.82 33.58
C THR A 66 0.07 2.96 32.58
N PHE A 67 0.58 4.12 33.02
CA PHE A 67 0.85 5.27 32.14
C PHE A 67 2.00 4.95 31.20
N TYR A 68 3.10 4.47 31.75
CA TYR A 68 4.26 4.06 30.96
C TYR A 68 3.88 2.94 29.99
N LEU A 69 3.08 1.98 30.43
CA LEU A 69 2.58 0.92 29.57
C LEU A 69 1.74 1.47 28.40
N ALA A 70 0.80 2.39 28.67
CA ALA A 70 -0.02 3.02 27.63
C ALA A 70 0.85 3.76 26.59
N ILE A 71 1.87 4.49 27.04
CA ILE A 71 2.81 5.19 26.16
C ILE A 71 3.60 4.19 25.31
N VAL A 72 4.19 3.17 25.94
CA VAL A 72 5.02 2.18 25.22
C VAL A 72 4.20 1.46 24.15
N LEU A 73 2.98 1.05 24.48
CA LEU A 73 2.07 0.41 23.52
C LEU A 73 1.66 1.37 22.40
N SER A 74 1.38 2.63 22.72
CA SER A 74 1.04 3.66 21.72
C SER A 74 2.21 3.90 20.75
N VAL A 75 3.43 4.00 21.27
CA VAL A 75 4.65 4.18 20.47
C VAL A 75 4.91 2.95 19.60
N MET A 76 4.74 1.74 20.12
CA MET A 76 4.87 0.51 19.34
C MET A 76 3.83 0.46 18.21
N GLY A 77 2.57 0.78 18.51
CA GLY A 77 1.50 0.89 17.53
C GLY A 77 1.81 1.93 16.44
N LEU A 78 2.38 3.08 16.83
CA LEU A 78 2.83 4.11 15.89
C LEU A 78 3.94 3.60 14.97
N MET A 79 4.98 2.96 15.52
CA MET A 79 6.10 2.41 14.74
C MET A 79 5.62 1.37 13.73
N LEU A 80 4.74 0.46 14.16
CA LEU A 80 4.13 -0.55 13.28
C LEU A 80 3.24 0.11 12.22
N GLY A 81 2.38 1.04 12.62
CA GLY A 81 1.51 1.79 11.72
C GLY A 81 2.31 2.46 10.61
N VAL A 82 3.36 3.21 10.96
CA VAL A 82 4.25 3.88 10.00
C VAL A 82 4.93 2.86 9.09
N LYS A 83 5.37 1.71 9.61
CA LYS A 83 6.00 0.64 8.81
C LYS A 83 5.08 0.12 7.71
N TYR A 84 3.77 0.01 7.95
CA TYR A 84 2.81 -0.50 6.98
C TYR A 84 2.25 0.54 6.00
N THR A 85 2.60 1.82 6.16
CA THR A 85 2.21 2.87 5.19
C THR A 85 2.91 2.68 3.85
N ASN A 86 2.21 3.04 2.77
CA ASN A 86 2.76 3.06 1.42
C ASN A 86 2.70 4.49 0.87
N LYS A 87 3.71 4.88 0.09
CA LYS A 87 3.84 6.26 -0.43
C LYS A 87 3.49 6.35 -1.93
N TYR A 88 3.68 5.26 -2.66
CA TYR A 88 3.48 5.19 -4.09
C TYR A 88 2.66 3.95 -4.44
N ALA A 89 1.82 4.07 -5.47
CA ALA A 89 1.04 2.99 -6.02
C ALA A 89 1.25 2.94 -7.54
N LEU A 90 1.55 1.76 -8.06
CA LEU A 90 1.45 1.48 -9.48
C LEU A 90 -0.01 1.11 -9.77
N LYS A 91 -0.64 1.85 -10.68
CA LYS A 91 -2.01 1.62 -11.09
C LYS A 91 -2.08 1.34 -12.58
N ILE A 92 -2.94 0.41 -12.95
CA ILE A 92 -3.30 0.15 -14.34
C ILE A 92 -4.76 0.54 -14.54
N GLU A 93 -5.08 1.15 -15.67
CA GLU A 93 -6.45 1.30 -16.12
C GLU A 93 -6.85 0.02 -16.82
N PHE A 94 -7.75 -0.73 -16.20
CA PHE A 94 -8.19 -2.03 -16.67
C PHE A 94 -9.63 -1.94 -17.18
N GLN A 95 -9.86 -2.49 -18.36
CA GLN A 95 -11.18 -2.63 -18.96
C GLN A 95 -11.74 -4.01 -18.61
N HIS A 96 -12.75 -4.03 -17.75
CA HIS A 96 -13.48 -5.26 -17.45
C HIS A 96 -14.50 -5.53 -18.56
N GLY A 97 -14.68 -6.82 -18.89
CA GLY A 97 -15.60 -7.26 -19.95
C GLY A 97 -17.06 -7.34 -19.52
N ASP A 98 -17.37 -7.00 -18.28
CA ASP A 98 -18.67 -7.12 -17.62
C ASP A 98 -19.52 -5.84 -17.69
N GLY A 99 -19.13 -4.88 -18.54
CA GLY A 99 -19.87 -3.63 -18.73
C GLY A 99 -19.62 -2.54 -17.69
N THR A 100 -18.74 -2.78 -16.69
CA THR A 100 -18.36 -1.77 -15.68
C THR A 100 -17.42 -0.67 -16.20
N GLY A 101 -16.94 -0.78 -17.45
CA GLY A 101 -16.11 0.23 -18.09
C GLY A 101 -14.64 0.16 -17.67
N ARG A 102 -13.95 1.30 -17.77
CA ARG A 102 -12.52 1.43 -17.43
C ARG A 102 -12.35 1.87 -15.98
N GLN A 103 -11.54 1.14 -15.23
CA GLN A 103 -11.27 1.45 -13.82
C GLN A 103 -9.78 1.39 -13.49
N TRP A 104 -9.34 2.28 -12.61
CA TRP A 104 -7.97 2.29 -12.11
C TRP A 104 -7.79 1.27 -10.99
N LEU A 105 -7.12 0.16 -11.29
CA LEU A 105 -6.76 -0.87 -10.33
C LEU A 105 -5.35 -0.61 -9.79
N THR A 106 -5.16 -0.76 -8.47
CA THR A 106 -3.82 -0.73 -7.88
C THR A 106 -3.19 -2.12 -7.93
N VAL A 107 -2.06 -2.27 -8.64
CA VAL A 107 -1.38 -3.57 -8.82
C VAL A 107 -0.18 -3.73 -7.90
N ALA A 108 0.44 -2.62 -7.48
CA ALA A 108 1.56 -2.66 -6.55
C ALA A 108 1.59 -1.40 -5.69
N ARG A 109 2.09 -1.52 -4.45
CA ARG A 109 2.29 -0.38 -3.54
C ARG A 109 3.69 -0.42 -2.96
N CYS A 110 4.38 0.71 -2.92
CA CYS A 110 5.70 0.81 -2.30
C CYS A 110 5.87 2.10 -1.49
N ARG A 111 6.88 2.13 -0.63
CA ARG A 111 7.22 3.29 0.21
C ARG A 111 8.53 3.96 -0.21
N THR A 112 9.47 3.18 -0.74
CA THR A 112 10.84 3.62 -1.03
C THR A 112 11.02 4.16 -2.45
N GLY A 113 11.82 5.22 -2.58
CA GLY A 113 12.17 5.80 -3.90
C GLY A 113 12.88 4.83 -4.84
N LYS A 114 13.66 3.87 -4.32
CA LYS A 114 14.27 2.82 -5.15
C LYS A 114 13.24 1.98 -5.90
N SER A 115 12.11 1.64 -5.26
CA SER A 115 11.02 0.90 -5.92
C SER A 115 10.15 1.80 -6.80
N LEU A 116 10.13 3.11 -6.55
CA LEU A 116 9.50 4.08 -7.45
C LEU A 116 10.16 4.07 -8.83
N VAL A 117 11.50 4.07 -8.88
CA VAL A 117 12.24 3.98 -10.16
C VAL A 117 11.89 2.72 -10.95
N VAL A 118 11.74 1.58 -10.26
CA VAL A 118 11.30 0.32 -10.88
C VAL A 118 9.88 0.45 -11.44
N PHE A 119 8.98 1.13 -10.72
CA PHE A 119 7.61 1.37 -11.19
C PHE A 119 7.58 2.28 -12.42
N ASP A 120 8.35 3.38 -12.43
CA ASP A 120 8.45 4.29 -13.58
C ASP A 120 9.03 3.59 -14.82
N HIS A 121 9.97 2.67 -14.61
CA HIS A 121 10.48 1.81 -15.67
C HIS A 121 9.40 0.87 -16.22
N GLN A 122 8.57 0.27 -15.37
CA GLN A 122 7.45 -0.57 -15.83
C GLN A 122 6.38 0.23 -16.57
N VAL A 123 6.07 1.46 -16.15
CA VAL A 123 5.18 2.36 -16.90
C VAL A 123 5.70 2.50 -18.33
N THR A 124 6.97 2.89 -18.47
CA THR A 124 7.60 3.09 -19.78
C THR A 124 7.61 1.81 -20.62
N ARG A 125 7.89 0.65 -20.01
CA ARG A 125 7.89 -0.64 -20.70
C ARG A 125 6.50 -1.03 -21.19
N LEU A 126 5.48 -0.94 -20.33
CA LEU A 126 4.13 -1.37 -20.68
C LEU A 126 3.46 -0.39 -21.65
N THR A 127 3.69 0.92 -21.52
CA THR A 127 3.21 1.94 -22.46
C THR A 127 3.73 1.75 -23.90
N LYS A 128 4.85 1.06 -24.09
CA LYS A 128 5.35 0.72 -25.45
C LYS A 128 4.63 -0.48 -26.07
N VAL A 129 3.88 -1.24 -25.29
CA VAL A 129 3.25 -2.52 -25.70
C VAL A 129 1.73 -2.39 -25.83
N ILE A 130 1.11 -1.51 -25.04
CA ILE A 130 -0.32 -1.16 -25.13
C ILE A 130 -0.54 -0.08 -26.18
#